data_AF-A0A2G5D091-F1
#
_entry.id   AF-A0A2G5D091-F1
#
_cell.length_a   1.000
_cell.length_b   1.000
_cell.length_c   1.000
_cell.angle_alpha   90.00
_cell.angle_beta   90.00
_cell.angle_gamma   90.00
#
_symmetry.space_group_name_H-M   'P 1'
#
loop_
_entity.id
_entity.type
_entity.pdbx_description
1 polymer ?
#
loop_
_entity_poly.entity_id
_entity_poly.type
_entity_poly.pdbx_seq_one_letter_code
_entity_poly.pdbx_strand_id
1 'polypeptide(L)'
;MNLESILCFHKALMELLSERLVVQEIVDHPVRLKGFDAGLCKSRWKKIGQFPAGDYEYIDIMVNGTRYIVEVNLVGEFTIARPSNHYQSLLDIFPTIYIGEPDDLKQAVKLMCTALKKSMKNGDMHVPPWRRNGYMLAKWFGSYKRTTNNSSTKKNGFNSSENLAKKQSVGFEMSPAVFHYCRETG
;
A
#
# COMPACT_ATOMS: atom_id res chain seq x y z
N MET A 1 16.83 -0.55 11.42
CA MET A 1 16.54 -1.86 10.83
C MET A 1 17.78 -2.41 10.14
N ASN A 2 18.16 -3.65 10.41
CA ASN A 2 19.14 -4.36 9.59
C ASN A 2 18.42 -4.98 8.37
N LEU A 3 19.18 -5.33 7.33
CA LEU A 3 18.65 -5.94 6.11
C LEU A 3 17.88 -7.26 6.41
N GLU A 4 18.27 -7.97 7.47
CA GLU A 4 17.66 -9.23 7.87
C GLU A 4 16.25 -9.09 8.45
N SER A 5 15.94 -8.00 9.16
CA SER A 5 14.58 -7.74 9.66
C SER A 5 13.59 -7.51 8.51
N ILE A 6 14.06 -6.87 7.43
CA ILE A 6 13.27 -6.66 6.20
C ILE A 6 13.03 -8.00 5.50
N LEU A 7 14.06 -8.84 5.40
CA LEU A 7 13.97 -10.20 4.85
C LEU A 7 13.05 -11.12 5.67
N CYS A 8 13.03 -11.01 7.00
CA CYS A 8 12.21 -11.83 7.89
C CYS A 8 10.71 -11.47 7.80
N PHE A 9 10.39 -10.16 7.76
CA PHE A 9 9.01 -9.70 7.53
C PHE A 9 8.54 -9.99 6.10
N HIS A 10 9.43 -9.83 5.12
CA HIS A 10 9.15 -10.26 3.75
C HIS A 10 8.84 -11.75 3.71
N LYS A 11 9.57 -12.60 4.44
CA LYS A 11 9.35 -14.06 4.45
C LYS A 11 8.02 -14.46 5.11
N ALA A 12 7.69 -13.92 6.29
CA ALA A 12 6.45 -14.24 7.00
C ALA A 12 5.18 -13.72 6.28
N LEU A 13 5.29 -12.58 5.60
CA LEU A 13 4.20 -12.01 4.81
C LEU A 13 4.10 -12.66 3.42
N MET A 14 5.22 -13.05 2.82
CA MET A 14 5.23 -13.91 1.63
C MET A 14 4.75 -15.34 1.94
N GLU A 15 4.81 -15.82 3.19
CA GLU A 15 4.14 -17.06 3.63
C GLU A 15 2.61 -16.88 3.70
N LEU A 16 2.13 -15.73 4.21
CA LEU A 16 0.71 -15.34 4.18
C LEU A 16 0.18 -15.01 2.77
N LEU A 17 1.07 -14.67 1.82
CA LEU A 17 0.77 -14.26 0.45
C LEU A 17 1.35 -15.24 -0.59
N SER A 18 1.68 -16.47 -0.17
CA SER A 18 2.52 -17.42 -0.93
C SER A 18 1.92 -17.91 -2.26
N GLU A 19 0.68 -17.56 -2.56
CA GLU A 19 0.16 -17.72 -3.91
C GLU A 19 0.28 -16.40 -4.66
N ARG A 20 1.03 -16.42 -5.77
CA ARG A 20 1.09 -15.38 -6.81
C ARG A 20 -0.30 -14.82 -7.19
N LEU A 21 -1.35 -15.61 -6.97
CA LEU A 21 -2.77 -15.29 -7.12
C LEU A 21 -3.26 -14.22 -6.13
N VAL A 22 -2.83 -14.21 -4.87
CA VAL A 22 -3.30 -13.25 -3.85
C VAL A 22 -2.76 -11.85 -4.14
N VAL A 23 -1.49 -11.73 -4.52
CA VAL A 23 -0.90 -10.44 -4.92
C VAL A 23 -1.58 -9.91 -6.18
N GLN A 24 -1.85 -10.78 -7.15
CA GLN A 24 -2.59 -10.41 -8.36
C GLN A 24 -4.03 -9.97 -8.01
N GLU A 25 -4.70 -10.65 -7.07
CA GLU A 25 -6.04 -10.27 -6.60
C GLU A 25 -6.03 -8.96 -5.79
N ILE A 26 -4.95 -8.67 -5.03
CA ILE A 26 -4.73 -7.36 -4.40
C ILE A 26 -4.58 -6.27 -5.45
N VAL A 27 -3.85 -6.52 -6.52
CA VAL A 27 -3.63 -5.53 -7.59
C VAL A 27 -4.91 -5.32 -8.40
N ASP A 28 -5.56 -6.40 -8.83
CA ASP A 28 -6.71 -6.35 -9.74
C ASP A 28 -7.98 -5.92 -9.00
N HIS A 29 -8.11 -6.34 -7.74
CA HIS A 29 -9.29 -6.12 -6.92
C HIS A 29 -8.92 -5.81 -5.45
N PRO A 30 -8.25 -4.68 -5.17
CA PRO A 30 -7.78 -4.34 -3.81
C PRO A 30 -8.91 -4.29 -2.78
N VAL A 31 -10.13 -4.02 -3.25
CA VAL A 31 -11.32 -3.92 -2.41
C VAL A 31 -11.98 -5.30 -2.20
N ARG A 32 -11.69 -6.32 -3.01
CA ARG A 32 -12.40 -7.63 -2.99
C ARG A 32 -11.66 -8.75 -2.27
N LEU A 33 -10.53 -8.49 -1.61
CA LEU A 33 -9.88 -9.51 -0.79
C LEU A 33 -10.83 -10.03 0.28
N LYS A 34 -11.36 -11.24 0.05
CA LYS A 34 -12.28 -11.89 0.98
C LYS A 34 -11.58 -12.06 2.33
N GLY A 35 -12.13 -11.41 3.36
CA GLY A 35 -11.66 -11.55 4.74
C GLY A 35 -10.61 -10.54 5.20
N PHE A 36 -10.12 -9.65 4.34
CA PHE A 36 -9.16 -8.60 4.71
C PHE A 36 -9.75 -7.20 4.50
N ASP A 37 -9.53 -6.29 5.46
CA ASP A 37 -9.88 -4.88 5.31
C ASP A 37 -8.80 -4.17 4.48
N ALA A 38 -8.91 -4.33 3.16
CA ALA A 38 -8.04 -3.72 2.17
C ALA A 38 -8.73 -2.51 1.50
N GLY A 39 -7.94 -1.49 1.15
CA GLY A 39 -8.47 -0.24 0.62
C GLY A 39 -7.50 0.47 -0.32
N LEU A 40 -8.05 1.08 -1.38
CA LEU A 40 -7.29 2.00 -2.22
C LEU A 40 -7.21 3.36 -1.52
N CYS A 41 -5.99 3.80 -1.24
CA CYS A 41 -5.65 5.09 -0.68
C CYS A 41 -5.24 6.06 -1.79
N LYS A 42 -5.83 7.25 -1.78
CA LYS A 42 -5.47 8.35 -2.68
C LYS A 42 -4.92 9.50 -1.86
N SER A 43 -3.60 9.67 -1.84
CA SER A 43 -2.95 10.78 -1.16
C SER A 43 -2.88 12.02 -2.05
N ARG A 44 -2.86 13.20 -1.44
CA ARG A 44 -2.71 14.48 -2.12
C ARG A 44 -1.96 15.46 -1.24
N TRP A 45 -1.03 16.20 -1.84
CA TRP A 45 -0.30 17.26 -1.16
C TRP A 45 -0.24 18.52 -2.02
N LYS A 46 -0.26 19.66 -1.35
CA LYS A 46 -0.12 20.97 -1.98
C LYS A 46 1.36 21.25 -2.27
N LYS A 47 1.61 22.23 -3.14
CA LYS A 47 2.95 22.77 -3.38
C LYS A 47 3.49 23.35 -2.08
N ILE A 48 4.71 22.99 -1.70
CA ILE A 48 5.42 23.55 -0.54
C ILE A 48 6.79 24.03 -1.02
N GLY A 49 6.99 25.35 -1.11
CA GLY A 49 8.23 25.92 -1.64
C GLY A 49 8.57 25.39 -3.04
N GLN A 50 9.72 24.70 -3.16
CA GLN A 50 10.19 24.07 -4.41
C GLN A 50 9.64 22.65 -4.64
N PHE A 51 8.85 22.10 -3.71
CA PHE A 51 8.21 20.81 -3.86
C PHE A 51 6.90 20.97 -4.63
N PRO A 52 6.74 20.37 -5.83
CA PRO A 52 5.50 20.46 -6.58
C PRO A 52 4.36 19.76 -5.86
N ALA A 53 3.13 20.22 -6.13
CA ALA A 53 1.93 19.50 -5.72
C ALA A 53 1.87 18.14 -6.44
N GLY A 54 1.16 17.19 -5.84
CA GLY A 54 0.95 15.89 -6.44
C GLY A 54 -0.13 15.10 -5.73
N ASP A 55 -0.49 13.99 -6.35
CA ASP A 55 -1.27 12.92 -5.76
C ASP A 55 -0.60 11.57 -6.05
N TYR A 56 -1.03 10.56 -5.31
CA TYR A 56 -0.52 9.21 -5.45
C TYR A 56 -1.56 8.20 -5.00
N GLU A 57 -1.59 7.05 -5.66
CA GLU A 57 -2.48 5.95 -5.31
C GLU A 57 -1.65 4.77 -4.81
N TYR A 58 -2.08 4.18 -3.70
CA TYR A 58 -1.45 3.00 -3.11
C TYR A 58 -2.53 2.18 -2.40
N ILE A 59 -2.20 0.95 -2.03
CA ILE A 59 -3.12 0.07 -1.31
C ILE A 59 -2.66 -0.03 0.14
N ASP A 60 -3.60 -0.12 1.08
CA ASP A 60 -3.31 -0.57 2.43
C ASP A 60 -4.21 -1.73 2.85
N ILE A 61 -3.77 -2.46 3.86
CA ILE A 61 -4.50 -3.58 4.45
C ILE A 61 -4.43 -3.47 5.96
N MET A 62 -5.56 -3.69 6.63
CA MET A 62 -5.62 -3.83 8.09
C MET A 62 -5.65 -5.31 8.47
N VAL A 63 -4.70 -5.72 9.32
CA VAL A 63 -4.61 -7.08 9.87
C VAL A 63 -4.52 -6.96 11.38
N ASN A 64 -5.53 -7.47 12.10
CA ASN A 64 -5.59 -7.44 13.57
C ASN A 64 -5.35 -6.04 14.18
N GLY A 65 -5.81 -4.99 13.51
CA GLY A 65 -5.63 -3.59 13.94
C GLY A 65 -4.33 -2.93 13.48
N THR A 66 -3.39 -3.67 12.89
CA THR A 66 -2.14 -3.14 12.31
C THR A 66 -2.33 -2.82 10.83
N ARG A 67 -1.82 -1.66 10.41
CA ARG A 67 -1.87 -1.18 9.01
C ARG A 67 -0.62 -1.59 8.25
N TYR A 68 -0.80 -2.15 7.06
CA TYR A 68 0.27 -2.47 6.11
C TYR A 68 0.06 -1.69 4.83
N ILE A 69 1.11 -1.11 4.27
CA ILE A 69 1.11 -0.45 2.96
C ILE A 69 1.55 -1.46 1.91
N VAL A 70 0.80 -1.57 0.83
CA VAL A 70 1.12 -2.37 -0.35
C VAL A 70 1.49 -1.42 -1.50
N GLU A 71 2.71 -1.55 -1.98
CA GLU A 71 3.22 -0.88 -3.19
C GLU A 71 3.62 -1.95 -4.21
N VAL A 72 3.07 -1.87 -5.42
CA VAL A 72 3.21 -2.94 -6.43
C VAL A 72 4.45 -2.75 -7.30
N ASN A 73 5.02 -1.55 -7.32
CA ASN A 73 6.25 -1.26 -8.05
C ASN A 73 7.15 -0.26 -7.30
N LEU A 74 7.56 -0.63 -6.08
CA LEU A 74 8.35 0.25 -5.22
C LEU A 74 9.73 0.55 -5.83
N VAL A 75 10.41 -0.42 -6.45
CA VAL A 75 11.69 -0.18 -7.12
C VAL A 75 11.59 0.80 -8.29
N GLY A 76 10.46 0.81 -9.00
CA GLY A 76 10.18 1.77 -10.07
C GLY A 76 10.24 3.22 -9.58
N GLU A 77 9.78 3.46 -8.35
CA GLU A 77 9.82 4.78 -7.69
C GLU A 77 11.25 5.31 -7.46
N PHE A 78 12.25 4.43 -7.45
CA PHE A 78 13.65 4.75 -7.19
C PHE A 78 14.59 4.57 -8.40
N THR A 79 14.11 3.96 -9.49
CA THR A 79 14.90 3.76 -10.71
C THR A 79 15.30 5.09 -11.36
N ILE A 80 16.56 5.27 -11.75
CA ILE A 80 17.08 6.48 -12.42
C ILE A 80 17.85 6.11 -13.69
N ALA A 81 17.97 7.04 -14.64
CA ALA A 81 18.58 6.76 -15.95
C ALA A 81 20.08 6.40 -15.91
N ARG A 82 20.82 6.93 -14.94
CA ARG A 82 22.28 6.72 -14.80
C ARG A 82 22.64 6.45 -13.33
N PRO A 83 22.33 5.25 -12.82
CA PRO A 83 22.72 4.87 -11.47
C PRO A 83 24.23 4.62 -11.41
N SER A 84 24.85 4.95 -10.28
CA SER A 84 26.20 4.46 -9.99
C SER A 84 26.15 2.96 -9.72
N ASN A 85 27.26 2.24 -9.89
CA ASN A 85 27.30 0.79 -9.64
C ASN A 85 26.78 0.42 -8.24
N HIS A 86 27.16 1.19 -7.22
CA HIS A 86 26.67 0.98 -5.85
C HIS A 86 25.15 1.18 -5.74
N TYR A 87 24.60 2.20 -6.41
CA TYR A 87 23.15 2.43 -6.39
C TYR A 87 22.38 1.38 -7.19
N GLN A 88 22.95 0.90 -8.30
CA GLN A 88 22.40 -0.21 -9.07
C GLN A 88 22.29 -1.47 -8.20
N SER A 89 23.35 -1.84 -7.47
CA SER A 89 23.32 -2.99 -6.55
C SER A 89 22.25 -2.85 -5.46
N LEU A 90 21.93 -1.62 -5.03
CA LEU A 90 20.82 -1.37 -4.11
C LEU A 90 19.47 -1.59 -4.80
N LEU A 91 19.28 -1.11 -6.04
CA LEU A 91 18.07 -1.32 -6.82
C LEU A 91 17.82 -2.82 -7.09
N ASP A 92 18.87 -3.58 -7.39
CA ASP A 92 18.80 -5.01 -7.73
C ASP A 92 18.25 -5.86 -6.57
N ILE A 93 18.50 -5.45 -5.32
CA ILE A 93 18.00 -6.12 -4.11
C ILE A 93 16.74 -5.45 -3.52
N PHE A 94 16.32 -4.31 -4.08
CA PHE A 94 15.19 -3.57 -3.55
C PHE A 94 13.87 -4.22 -3.98
N PRO A 95 12.87 -4.34 -3.09
CA PRO A 95 11.65 -5.05 -3.42
C PRO A 95 10.88 -4.35 -4.54
N THR A 96 10.45 -5.13 -5.54
CA THR A 96 9.49 -4.64 -6.55
C THR A 96 8.11 -4.46 -5.91
N ILE A 97 7.64 -5.50 -5.22
CA ILE A 97 6.39 -5.43 -4.45
C ILE A 97 6.76 -5.29 -2.99
N TYR A 98 6.32 -4.21 -2.36
CA TYR A 98 6.53 -3.93 -0.95
C TYR A 98 5.23 -4.11 -0.20
N ILE A 99 5.31 -4.84 0.91
CA ILE A 99 4.23 -4.92 1.88
C ILE A 99 4.84 -4.84 3.27
N GLY A 100 4.45 -3.85 4.05
CA GLY A 100 5.05 -3.60 5.35
C GLY A 100 4.42 -2.43 6.09
N GLU A 101 4.89 -2.21 7.32
CA GLU A 101 4.35 -1.15 8.16
C GLU A 101 4.76 0.25 7.66
N PRO A 102 3.93 1.28 7.91
CA PRO A 102 4.21 2.67 7.54
C PRO A 102 5.61 3.16 7.93
N ASP A 103 6.10 2.82 9.12
CA ASP A 103 7.38 3.32 9.62
C ASP A 103 8.59 2.64 8.96
N ASP A 104 8.42 1.40 8.50
CA ASP A 104 9.44 0.69 7.72
C ASP A 104 9.57 1.30 6.33
N LEU A 105 8.45 1.61 5.69
CA LEU A 105 8.45 2.30 4.40
C LEU A 105 9.10 3.69 4.51
N LYS A 106 8.82 4.46 5.58
CA LYS A 106 9.50 5.76 5.81
C LYS A 106 11.02 5.60 5.85
N GLN A 107 11.51 4.57 6.53
CA GLN A 107 12.94 4.31 6.65
C GLN A 107 13.55 3.88 5.31
N ALA A 108 12.89 2.97 4.59
CA ALA A 108 13.30 2.55 3.25
C ALA A 108 13.38 3.75 2.28
N VAL A 109 12.34 4.59 2.24
CA VAL A 109 12.30 5.82 1.42
C VAL A 109 13.46 6.75 1.76
N LYS A 110 13.73 6.97 3.05
CA LYS A 110 14.82 7.85 3.50
C LYS A 110 16.20 7.30 3.07
N LEU A 111 16.42 6.00 3.21
CA LEU A 111 17.66 5.33 2.80
C LEU A 111 17.87 5.43 1.30
N MET A 112 16.86 5.06 0.51
CA MET A 112 16.93 5.10 -0.95
C MET A 112 17.08 6.52 -1.50
N CYS A 113 16.38 7.51 -0.94
CA CYS A 113 16.56 8.92 -1.33
C CYS A 113 18.00 9.42 -1.03
N THR A 114 18.59 8.97 0.07
CA THR A 114 19.97 9.33 0.43
C THR A 114 20.97 8.70 -0.54
N ALA A 115 20.80 7.42 -0.88
CA ALA A 115 21.63 6.72 -1.85
C ALA A 115 21.47 7.29 -3.27
N LEU A 116 20.24 7.60 -3.68
CA LEU A 116 19.92 8.28 -4.94
C LEU A 116 20.65 9.62 -5.05
N LYS A 117 20.57 10.45 -3.99
CA LYS A 117 21.26 11.75 -3.96
C LYS A 117 22.77 11.59 -4.15
N LYS A 118 23.39 10.58 -3.52
CA LYS A 118 24.82 10.28 -3.70
C LYS A 118 25.12 9.84 -5.15
N SER A 119 24.31 8.92 -5.69
CA SER A 119 24.44 8.45 -7.07
C SER A 119 24.36 9.59 -8.08
N MET A 120 23.36 10.47 -7.94
CA MET A 120 23.16 11.59 -8.86
C MET A 120 24.29 12.62 -8.76
N LYS A 121 24.78 12.91 -7.54
CA LYS A 121 25.92 13.79 -7.33
C LYS A 121 27.19 13.25 -8.00
N ASN A 122 27.44 11.94 -7.92
CA ASN A 122 28.60 11.32 -8.57
C ASN A 122 28.54 11.39 -10.10
N GLY A 123 27.34 11.44 -10.67
CA GLY A 123 27.12 11.62 -12.11
C GLY A 123 26.88 13.06 -12.54
N ASP A 124 27.20 14.05 -11.70
CA ASP A 124 26.97 15.48 -11.93
C ASP A 124 25.52 15.83 -12.35
N MET A 125 24.54 15.15 -11.74
CA MET A 125 23.12 15.36 -11.98
C MET A 125 22.43 15.95 -10.77
N HIS A 126 21.53 16.92 -10.99
CA HIS A 126 20.69 17.47 -9.95
C HIS A 126 19.52 16.53 -9.60
N VAL A 127 19.23 16.36 -8.30
CA VAL A 127 18.10 15.55 -7.82
C VAL A 127 16.78 16.28 -8.11
N PRO A 128 15.93 15.74 -9.01
CA PRO A 128 14.66 16.39 -9.33
C PRO A 128 13.74 16.42 -8.10
N PRO A 129 12.83 17.42 -8.00
CA PRO A 129 11.98 17.59 -6.82
C PRO A 129 11.20 16.34 -6.42
N TRP A 130 10.71 15.57 -7.41
CA TRP A 130 9.94 14.35 -7.17
C TRP A 130 10.75 13.16 -6.65
N ARG A 131 12.09 13.23 -6.67
CA ARG A 131 12.99 12.21 -6.10
C ARG A 131 13.56 12.62 -4.75
N ARG A 132 13.14 13.78 -4.22
CA ARG A 132 13.55 14.22 -2.89
C ARG A 132 12.71 13.53 -1.83
N ASN A 133 13.32 13.26 -0.67
CA ASN A 133 12.71 12.56 0.45
C ASN A 133 11.32 13.10 0.82
N GLY A 134 11.15 14.43 0.92
CA GLY A 134 9.87 15.03 1.27
C GLY A 134 8.74 14.72 0.27
N TYR A 135 9.05 14.74 -1.03
CA TYR A 135 8.07 14.40 -2.07
C TYR A 135 7.74 12.91 -2.06
N MET A 136 8.77 12.06 -1.93
CA MET A 136 8.58 10.61 -1.88
C MET A 136 7.75 10.20 -0.65
N LEU A 137 8.04 10.76 0.53
CA LEU A 137 7.22 10.50 1.72
C LEU A 137 5.76 10.98 1.54
N ALA A 138 5.54 12.10 0.84
CA ALA A 138 4.18 12.61 0.61
C ALA A 138 3.29 11.62 -0.18
N LYS A 139 3.86 10.76 -1.01
CA LYS A 139 3.14 9.71 -1.75
C LYS A 139 2.34 8.80 -0.84
N TRP A 140 2.93 8.34 0.26
CA TRP A 140 2.29 7.39 1.18
C TRP A 140 1.81 8.03 2.49
N PHE A 141 2.37 9.17 2.88
CA PHE A 141 2.11 9.82 4.17
C PHE A 141 1.49 11.22 4.06
N GLY A 142 1.17 11.67 2.85
CA GLY A 142 0.33 12.86 2.64
C GLY A 142 -1.10 12.62 3.13
N SER A 143 -1.88 13.70 3.24
CA SER A 143 -3.33 13.58 3.51
C SER A 143 -3.96 12.71 2.43
N TYR A 144 -4.74 11.71 2.83
CA TYR A 144 -5.30 10.73 1.90
C TYR A 144 -6.76 10.43 2.19
N LYS A 145 -7.47 9.98 1.15
CA LYS A 145 -8.79 9.36 1.25
C LYS A 145 -8.63 7.85 1.03
N ARG A 146 -9.25 7.05 1.88
CA ARG A 146 -9.27 5.59 1.78
C ARG A 146 -10.63 5.14 1.28
N THR A 147 -10.67 4.32 0.23
CA THR A 147 -11.88 3.57 -0.11
C THR A 147 -11.99 2.39 0.85
N THR A 148 -13.09 2.33 1.61
CA THR A 148 -13.38 1.18 2.46
C THR A 148 -14.50 0.38 1.82
N ASN A 149 -14.36 -0.95 1.85
CA ASN A 149 -15.42 -1.84 1.42
C ASN A 149 -16.47 -1.92 2.54
N ASN A 150 -17.25 -0.85 2.71
CA ASN A 150 -18.19 -0.78 3.80
C ASN A 150 -19.40 -1.68 3.51
N SER A 151 -19.29 -2.98 3.76
CA SER A 151 -20.44 -3.85 4.00
C SER A 151 -20.93 -3.68 5.45
N SER A 152 -21.07 -2.45 5.93
CA SER A 152 -21.80 -2.22 7.17
C SER A 152 -23.30 -2.29 6.87
N THR A 153 -23.94 -3.32 7.38
CA THR A 153 -25.36 -3.35 7.68
C THR A 153 -25.80 -2.03 8.29
N LYS A 154 -26.67 -1.29 7.58
CA LYS A 154 -27.36 -0.11 8.10
C LYS A 154 -28.15 -0.54 9.35
N LYS A 155 -27.72 -0.16 10.55
CA LYS A 155 -28.63 -0.05 11.69
C LYS A 155 -29.32 1.30 11.61
N ASN A 156 -30.64 1.22 11.40
CA ASN A 156 -31.59 2.31 11.35
C ASN A 156 -31.53 3.22 12.58
N GLY A 157 -31.53 4.53 12.33
CA GLY A 157 -32.12 5.57 13.19
C GLY A 157 -32.91 6.52 12.29
N PHE A 158 -34.24 6.37 12.29
CA PHE A 158 -35.24 7.23 11.64
C PHE A 158 -35.28 8.58 12.39
N ASN A 159 -35.41 9.74 11.76
CA ASN A 159 -36.60 10.39 11.17
C ASN A 159 -36.09 11.54 10.26
N SER A 160 -36.71 12.08 9.21
CA SER A 160 -37.93 11.88 8.41
C SER A 160 -37.94 13.05 7.40
N SER A 161 -38.01 12.81 6.08
CA SER A 161 -39.01 13.40 5.17
C SER A 161 -38.72 13.05 3.69
N GLU A 162 -39.73 12.40 3.09
CA GLU A 162 -40.21 12.53 1.70
C GLU A 162 -39.40 12.10 0.45
N ASN A 163 -39.97 11.04 -0.16
CA ASN A 163 -40.35 10.86 -1.57
C ASN A 163 -39.52 9.99 -2.56
N LEU A 164 -40.22 8.93 -3.00
CA LEU A 164 -40.28 8.26 -4.31
C LEU A 164 -39.00 7.68 -4.97
N ALA A 165 -38.87 6.34 -4.92
CA ALA A 165 -38.89 5.47 -6.11
C ALA A 165 -38.77 4.00 -5.70
N LYS A 166 -39.78 3.19 -6.06
CA LYS A 166 -39.77 1.73 -5.93
C LYS A 166 -38.69 1.13 -6.85
N LYS A 167 -37.79 0.31 -6.29
CA LYS A 167 -37.15 -0.80 -6.99
C LYS A 167 -37.14 -2.02 -6.08
N GLN A 168 -37.97 -3.00 -6.41
CA GLN A 168 -37.90 -4.34 -5.85
C GLN A 168 -36.66 -5.03 -6.41
N SER A 169 -35.84 -5.63 -5.56
CA SER A 169 -34.86 -6.64 -5.97
C SER A 169 -35.04 -7.87 -5.10
N VAL A 170 -35.27 -8.99 -5.78
CA VAL A 170 -35.47 -10.33 -5.23
C VAL A 170 -34.24 -10.74 -4.42
N GLY A 171 -34.43 -11.15 -3.17
CA GLY A 171 -33.37 -11.70 -2.34
C GLY A 171 -33.06 -13.13 -2.75
N PHE A 172 -31.78 -13.45 -2.93
CA PHE A 172 -31.32 -14.84 -2.88
C PHE A 172 -30.89 -15.12 -1.44
N GLU A 173 -31.60 -16.06 -0.81
CA GLU A 173 -31.26 -16.61 0.50
C GLU A 173 -30.10 -17.59 0.31
N MET A 174 -28.95 -17.28 0.90
CA MET A 174 -27.79 -18.17 0.83
C MET A 174 -27.62 -18.88 2.18
N SER A 175 -27.75 -20.20 2.11
CA SER A 175 -27.65 -21.12 3.24
C SER A 175 -26.26 -21.02 3.92
N PRO A 176 -26.16 -21.18 5.25
CA PRO A 176 -24.89 -21.05 5.95
C PRO A 176 -23.94 -22.19 5.54
N ALA A 177 -22.77 -21.84 5.00
CA ALA A 177 -21.66 -22.79 4.86
C ALA A 177 -21.02 -22.99 6.25
N VAL A 178 -20.92 -24.24 6.66
CA VAL A 178 -20.32 -24.68 7.93
C VAL A 178 -18.81 -24.44 7.86
N PHE A 179 -18.28 -23.66 8.80
CA PHE A 179 -16.84 -23.55 9.01
C PHE A 179 -16.35 -24.71 9.88
N HIS A 180 -15.49 -25.56 9.33
CA HIS A 180 -14.74 -26.54 10.12
C HIS A 180 -13.55 -25.83 10.79
N TYR A 181 -13.60 -25.71 12.11
CA TYR A 181 -12.44 -25.32 12.92
C TYR A 181 -11.48 -26.51 13.01
N CYS A 182 -10.22 -26.33 12.64
CA CYS A 182 -9.19 -27.32 12.90
C CYS A 182 -8.87 -27.29 14.40
N ARG A 183 -9.07 -28.42 15.07
CA ARG A 183 -8.82 -28.60 16.49
C ARG A 183 -7.31 -28.66 16.73
N GLU A 184 -6.81 -27.87 17.67
CA GLU A 184 -5.47 -28.06 18.23
C GLU A 184 -5.43 -29.40 18.97
N THR A 185 -4.48 -30.25 18.62
CA THR A 185 -4.04 -31.36 19.48
C THR A 185 -2.65 -31.00 20.01
N GLY A 186 -2.53 -31.03 21.33
CA GLY A 186 -1.34 -30.59 22.08
C GLY A 186 -0.22 -31.61 22.18
#